data_AF-T0YL18-F1
#
_entry.id   AF-T0YL18-F1
#
_cell.length_a   1.000
_cell.length_b   1.000
_cell.length_c   1.000
_cell.angle_alpha   90.00
_cell.angle_beta   90.00
_cell.angle_gamma   90.00
#
_symmetry.space_group_name_H-M   'P 1'
#
loop_
_entity.id
_entity.type
_entity.pdbx_description
1 polymer ?
#
loop_
_entity_poly.entity_id
_entity_poly.type
_entity_poly.pdbx_seq_one_letter_code
_entity_poly.pdbx_strand_id
1 'polypeptide(L)' 'MFGSFTGDLLVLADWLREQGVTHVAMEATGVYWRPVWAVLEGQFEQLLVNPHHIKAVPGRKTDAKDCEWIADLLQ' A
#
# COMPACT_ATOMS: atom_id res chain seq x y z
N MET A 1 3.90 -11.32 -7.00
CA MET A 1 3.35 -11.42 -5.63
C MET A 1 4.54 -11.50 -4.69
N PHE A 2 4.58 -10.69 -3.64
CA PHE A 2 5.67 -10.65 -2.65
C PHE A 2 5.21 -11.33 -1.35
N GLY A 3 6.15 -11.91 -0.60
CA GLY A 3 5.88 -12.43 0.74
C GLY A 3 5.74 -11.32 1.80
N SER A 4 5.38 -11.71 3.03
CA SER A 4 5.17 -10.79 4.16
C SER A 4 6.33 -10.77 5.16
N PHE A 5 7.43 -11.46 4.87
CA PHE A 5 8.63 -11.42 5.70
C PHE A 5 9.52 -10.24 5.30
N THR A 6 10.34 -9.73 6.23
CA THR A 6 11.18 -8.55 6.01
C THR A 6 12.02 -8.63 4.73
N GLY A 7 12.59 -9.80 4.43
CA GLY A 7 13.36 -10.00 3.19
C GLY A 7 12.54 -9.76 1.93
N ASP A 8 11.30 -10.27 1.88
CA ASP A 8 10.41 -10.07 0.74
C ASP A 8 9.93 -8.61 0.63
N LEU A 9 9.72 -7.94 1.76
CA LEU A 9 9.32 -6.54 1.81
C LEU A 9 10.43 -5.60 1.32
N LEU A 10 11.70 -5.93 1.56
CA LEU A 10 12.84 -5.20 1.00
C LEU A 10 12.88 -5.34 -0.53
N VAL A 11 12.64 -6.55 -1.06
CA VAL A 11 12.55 -6.77 -2.51
C VAL A 11 11.38 -5.99 -3.12
N LEU A 12 10.24 -5.91 -2.41
CA LEU A 12 9.12 -5.05 -2.81
C LEU A 12 9.54 -3.57 -2.85
N ALA A 13 10.24 -3.08 -1.83
CA ALA A 13 10.69 -1.69 -1.77
C ALA A 13 11.64 -1.33 -2.92
N ASP A 14 12.58 -2.22 -3.23
CA ASP A 14 13.49 -2.05 -4.37
C ASP A 14 12.73 -2.02 -5.69
N TRP A 15 11.79 -2.94 -5.88
CA TRP A 15 10.96 -2.97 -7.08
C TRP A 15 10.14 -1.68 -7.24
N LEU A 16 9.48 -1.19 -6.19
CA LEU A 16 8.73 0.07 -6.22
C LEU A 16 9.61 1.26 -6.62
N ARG A 17 10.84 1.30 -6.09
CA ARG A 17 11.81 2.35 -6.43
C ARG A 17 12.25 2.27 -7.90
N GLU A 18 12.51 1.07 -8.41
CA GLU A 18 12.83 0.84 -9.82
C GLU A 18 11.70 1.26 -10.76
N GLN A 19 10.44 1.12 -10.31
CA GLN A 19 9.27 1.60 -11.06
C GLN A 19 9.06 3.13 -10.94
N GLY A 20 9.91 3.84 -10.19
CA GLY A 20 9.81 5.29 -10.01
C GLY A 20 8.63 5.72 -9.12
N VAL A 21 8.12 4.81 -8.28
CA VAL A 21 7.04 5.13 -7.33
C VAL A 21 7.55 6.14 -6.31
N THR A 22 6.77 7.20 -6.07
CA THR A 22 7.08 8.24 -5.09
C THR A 22 6.17 8.21 -3.87
N HIS A 23 4.92 7.76 -4.06
CA HIS A 23 3.90 7.72 -3.02
C HIS A 23 3.40 6.29 -2.82
N VAL A 24 3.20 5.90 -1.56
CA VAL A 24 2.62 4.62 -1.18
C VAL A 24 1.48 4.85 -0.22
N ALA A 25 0.30 4.32 -0.55
CA ALA A 25 -0.84 4.35 0.34
C ALA A 25 -1.24 2.96 0.81
N MET A 26 -1.62 2.87 2.08
CA MET A 26 -1.98 1.61 2.73
C MET A 26 -3.31 1.75 3.46
N GLU A 27 -4.20 0.77 3.30
CA GLU A 27 -5.46 0.69 4.04
C GLU A 27 -5.20 0.17 5.47
N ALA A 28 -5.65 0.92 6.49
CA ALA A 28 -5.40 0.61 7.90
C ALA A 28 -6.37 -0.41 8.51
N THR A 29 -6.76 -1.47 7.79
CA THR A 29 -7.63 -2.54 8.31
C THR A 29 -6.84 -3.57 9.13
N GLY A 30 -6.17 -3.15 10.21
CA GLY A 30 -5.44 -4.04 11.11
C GLY A 30 -4.01 -3.59 11.42
N VAL A 31 -3.14 -4.54 11.79
CA VAL A 31 -1.74 -4.25 12.18
C VAL A 31 -0.70 -4.61 11.10
N TYR A 32 -1.10 -5.32 10.04
CA TYR A 32 -0.19 -5.85 9.02
C TYR A 32 0.46 -4.77 8.14
N TRP A 33 -0.07 -3.55 8.13
CA TRP A 33 0.57 -2.43 7.46
C TRP A 33 1.89 -1.99 8.13
N ARG A 34 2.05 -2.23 9.45
CA ARG A 34 3.21 -1.76 10.22
C ARG A 34 4.57 -2.25 9.70
N PRO A 35 4.79 -3.55 9.43
CA PRO A 35 6.07 -4.01 8.90
C PRO A 35 6.36 -3.48 7.50
N VAL A 36 5.35 -3.33 6.65
CA VAL A 36 5.50 -2.74 5.32
C VAL A 36 5.88 -1.27 5.44
N TRP A 37 5.14 -0.51 6.27
CA TRP A 37 5.41 0.90 6.55
C TRP A 37 6.83 1.12 7.06
N ALA A 38 7.29 0.29 8.00
CA ALA A 38 8.63 0.40 8.56
C ALA A 38 9.73 0.21 7.49
N VAL A 39 9.50 -0.65 6.50
CA VAL A 39 10.46 -0.89 5.40
C VAL A 39 10.46 0.27 4.39
N LEU A 40 9.33 0.92 4.18
CA LEU A 40 9.17 1.99 3.19
C LEU A 40 9.42 3.40 3.76
N GLU A 41 9.52 3.51 5.09
CA GLU A 41 9.77 4.77 5.78
C GLU A 41 11.07 5.45 5.34
N GLY A 42 10.96 6.76 5.06
CA GLY A 42 12.08 7.58 4.57
C GLY A 42 12.44 7.37 3.10
N GLN A 43 11.77 6.43 2.40
CA GLN A 43 12.03 6.13 0.98
C GLN A 43 10.89 6.57 0.06
N PHE A 44 9.66 6.62 0.59
CA PHE A 44 8.45 7.02 -0.12
C PHE A 44 7.62 8.00 0.71
N GLU A 45 6.79 8.81 0.07
CA GLU A 45 5.72 9.54 0.73
C GLU A 45 4.60 8.58 1.10
N GLN A 46 4.42 8.33 2.40
CA GLN A 46 3.49 7.31 2.87
C GLN A 46 2.19 7.91 3.38
N LEU A 47 1.06 7.34 2.93
CA LEU A 47 -0.27 7.71 3.39
C LEU A 47 -0.97 6.50 3.99
N LEU A 48 -1.38 6.64 5.25
CA LEU A 48 -2.20 5.64 5.91
C LEU A 48 -3.67 6.04 5.75
N VAL A 49 -4.43 5.28 4.98
CA VAL A 49 -5.82 5.62 4.65
C VAL A 49 -6.77 4.85 5.56
N ASN A 50 -7.73 5.58 6.13
CA ASN A 50 -8.78 4.96 6.93
C ASN A 50 -9.79 4.27 6.01
N PRO A 51 -10.02 2.95 6.15
CA PRO A 51 -11.01 2.21 5.35
C PRO A 51 -12.43 2.79 5.46
N HIS A 52 -12.77 3.47 6.55
CA HIS A 52 -14.08 4.11 6.71
C HIS A 52 -14.26 5.35 5.81
N HIS A 53 -13.16 5.97 5.36
CA HIS A 53 -13.19 7.13 4.47
C HIS A 53 -13.17 6.73 2.98
N ILE A 54 -12.65 5.54 2.68
CA ILE A 54 -12.73 4.92 1.35
C ILE A 54 -14.08 4.19 1.28
N LYS A 55 -15.14 4.85 0.77
CA LYS A 55 -16.50 4.26 0.67
C LYS A 55 -16.45 2.84 0.07
N ALA A 56 -16.73 1.80 0.84
CA ALA A 56 -16.77 0.44 0.31
C ALA A 56 -17.71 0.35 -0.91
N VAL A 57 -17.17 0.07 -2.09
CA VAL A 57 -17.97 -0.09 -3.31
C VAL A 57 -18.77 -1.40 -3.18
N PRO A 58 -20.12 -1.37 -3.14
CA PRO A 58 -20.91 -2.58 -2.98
C PRO A 58 -20.81 -3.47 -4.22
N GLY A 59 -20.42 -4.72 -4.01
CA GLY A 59 -20.32 -5.72 -5.07
C GLY A 59 -19.00 -5.65 -5.83
N ARG A 60 -18.18 -6.70 -5.65
CA ARG A 60 -16.93 -6.98 -6.40
C ARG A 60 -15.64 -6.29 -5.87
N LYS A 61 -15.46 -6.27 -4.54
CA LYS A 61 -14.20 -5.90 -3.87
C LYS A 61 -13.14 -6.99 -4.06
N THR A 62 -11.96 -6.61 -4.54
CA THR A 62 -10.74 -7.43 -4.62
C THR A 62 -9.57 -6.52 -4.30
N ASP A 63 -8.59 -6.98 -3.53
CA ASP A 63 -7.48 -6.14 -3.04
C ASP A 63 -6.82 -5.31 -4.16
N ALA A 64 -6.67 -5.86 -5.36
CA ALA A 64 -6.11 -5.14 -6.51
C ALA A 64 -6.94 -3.92 -6.95
N LYS A 65 -8.27 -4.04 -6.96
CA LYS A 65 -9.17 -2.93 -7.33
C LYS A 65 -9.21 -1.85 -6.25
N ASP A 66 -9.06 -2.24 -4.99
CA ASP A 66 -8.96 -1.28 -3.90
C ASP A 66 -7.66 -0.49 -3.99
N CYS A 67 -6.54 -1.15 -4.30
CA CYS A 67 -5.27 -0.48 -4.55
C CYS A 67 -5.33 0.50 -5.73
N GLU A 68 -5.92 0.10 -6.86
CA GLU A 68 -6.12 1.00 -8.02
C GLU A 68 -6.95 2.23 -7.63
N TRP A 69 -8.06 2.02 -6.94
CA TRP A 69 -8.93 3.13 -6.55
C TRP A 69 -8.27 4.07 -5.52
N ILE A 70 -7.51 3.54 -4.57
CA ILE A 70 -6.72 4.36 -3.63
C ILE A 70 -5.69 5.18 -4.40
N ALA A 71 -5.03 4.62 -5.42
CA ALA A 71 -4.08 5.36 -6.25
C ALA A 71 -4.75 6.50 -7.02
N ASP A 72 -5.93 6.27 -7.61
CA ASP A 72 -6.70 7.31 -8.31
C ASP A 72 -7.11 8.47 -7.39
N LEU A 73 -7.39 8.20 -6.11
CA LEU A 73 -7.74 9.23 -5.13
C LEU A 73 -6.57 10.12 -4.69
N LEU A 74 -5.33 9.72 -5.00
CA LEU A 74 -4.11 10.45 -4.62
C LEU A 74 -3.52 11.30 -5.75
N GLN A 75 -4.13 11.27 -6.95
CA GLN A 75 -3.80 12.16 -8.06
C GLN A 75 -4.33 13.58 -7.84
#